data_AF-A0A5S9P3R2-F1
#
_entry.id   AF-A0A5S9P3R2-F1
#
_cell.length_a   1.000
_cell.length_b   1.000
_cell.length_c   1.000
_cell.angle_alpha   90.00
_cell.angle_beta   90.00
_cell.angle_gamma   90.00
#
_symmetry.space_group_name_H-M   'P 1'
#
loop_
_entity.id
_entity.type
_entity.pdbx_description
1 polymer ?
#
loop_
_entity_poly.entity_id
_entity_poly.type
_entity_poly.pdbx_seq_one_letter_code
_entity_poly.pdbx_strand_id
1 'polypeptide(L)'
;MPDILPKASADRSHHIWPDSTAAYENRFDEVLSFHPVDNGTFAAVTSSGKAWHINIEGNPIYSQRFDRTFGFYCNYAAVIHEGRWFHIDYSGERIYKENYVFVGNFQEGICVVCDEQDLYYHIDSHGTPLYNGRWKYCGDYREGVAVAQSSSGLSTHINKDGSLVHSYWFLDLDVFHKGFARAKDQNGWFHIDSEGNAIYPERYQSIEPFYNGCSRVELTNGALITIDEFGEVVRTIRSATNDPFAELSADMVGYWRTFSISTFVELGLPDLLPSTIDSMASKITAPPPMIQRLLNAMRELNIVASHQEVWMLTEKGQYLSRNHTKTLASAALEYSNELLTPWKRLPNAILGQSEERKIFEQVASDPSRCFKHHQMLNSYAAHDYEKATSLFNILDGQVLFDAAGGLGAFSAYLQTQFSEANIVLGDLADVVALSNYTNKLAFDLFAKWPITADHVLLARVLHDWPDDDAVFILKNAFTALKETGQIHVIEMLLKDGDSSGSLCDLHLLAATGGQERTLKQFEKLAAAAGLTIRDVQNTHGLVSLITMVPAND
;
A
#
# COMPACT_ATOMS: atom_id res chain seq x y z
N MET A 1 -19.32 13.71 49.93
CA MET A 1 -17.92 13.75 49.44
C MET A 1 -17.79 12.57 48.49
N PRO A 2 -17.15 12.67 47.32
CA PRO A 2 -16.82 11.44 46.61
C PRO A 2 -15.91 10.62 47.53
N ASP A 3 -16.32 9.39 47.84
CA ASP A 3 -15.54 8.51 48.70
C ASP A 3 -14.16 8.35 48.06
N ILE A 4 -13.15 8.90 48.73
CA ILE A 4 -11.78 8.83 48.26
C ILE A 4 -11.41 7.34 48.28
N LEU A 5 -11.06 6.76 47.14
CA LEU A 5 -10.59 5.37 47.05
C LEU A 5 -9.07 5.30 47.18
N PRO A 6 -8.52 4.24 47.79
CA PRO A 6 -7.08 4.04 47.85
C PRO A 6 -6.57 3.68 46.45
N LYS A 7 -5.37 4.16 46.10
CA LYS A 7 -4.76 3.97 44.78
C LYS A 7 -3.70 2.88 44.85
N ALA A 8 -3.44 2.20 43.73
CA ALA A 8 -2.34 1.26 43.66
C ALA A 8 -1.01 1.95 44.05
N SER A 9 -0.19 1.26 44.84
CA SER A 9 1.16 1.68 45.19
C SER A 9 2.03 1.78 43.94
N ALA A 10 3.17 2.48 44.04
CA ALA A 10 4.08 2.67 42.91
C ALA A 10 4.63 1.34 42.35
N ASP A 11 4.85 0.35 43.22
CA ASP A 11 5.25 -1.02 42.86
C ASP A 11 4.05 -1.94 42.54
N ARG A 12 2.82 -1.43 42.62
CA ARG A 12 1.55 -2.14 42.40
C ARG A 12 1.33 -3.37 43.29
N SER A 13 2.01 -3.48 44.44
CA SER A 13 1.87 -4.63 45.33
C SER A 13 0.67 -4.54 46.29
N HIS A 14 0.12 -3.34 46.50
CA HIS A 14 -1.01 -3.08 47.39
C HIS A 14 -1.66 -1.72 47.07
N HIS A 15 -2.70 -1.34 47.80
CA HIS A 15 -3.32 -0.03 47.71
C HIS A 15 -2.93 0.87 48.88
N ILE A 16 -2.80 2.18 48.61
CA ILE A 16 -2.46 3.21 49.58
C ILE A 16 -3.51 4.32 49.62
N TRP A 17 -3.82 4.82 50.81
CA TRP A 17 -4.64 5.99 51.02
C TRP A 17 -3.88 7.28 50.66
N PRO A 18 -4.55 8.45 50.51
CA PRO A 18 -3.88 9.71 50.18
C PRO A 18 -2.80 10.13 51.18
N ASP A 19 -2.91 9.70 52.43
CA ASP A 19 -1.91 9.92 53.48
C ASP A 19 -0.71 8.95 53.39
N SER A 20 -0.65 8.15 52.31
CA SER A 20 0.37 7.14 52.01
C SER A 20 0.37 5.93 52.96
N THR A 21 -0.66 5.76 53.78
CA THR A 21 -0.82 4.55 54.59
C THR A 21 -1.36 3.40 53.74
N ALA A 22 -0.91 2.18 54.01
CA ALA A 22 -1.42 0.99 53.33
C ALA A 22 -2.89 0.74 53.70
N ALA A 23 -3.73 0.47 52.70
CA ALA A 23 -5.15 0.19 52.93
C ALA A 23 -5.39 -1.13 53.67
N TYR A 24 -4.46 -2.07 53.55
CA TYR A 24 -4.48 -3.39 54.19
C TYR A 24 -3.06 -3.99 54.28
N GLU A 25 -2.89 -5.04 55.09
CA GLU A 25 -1.58 -5.68 55.34
C GLU A 25 -1.11 -6.59 54.20
N ASN A 26 -2.03 -7.23 53.48
CA ASN A 26 -1.71 -8.17 52.40
C ASN A 26 -0.86 -7.51 51.29
N ARG A 27 0.00 -8.31 50.66
CA ARG A 27 0.81 -7.92 49.49
C ARG A 27 0.58 -8.92 48.38
N PHE A 28 0.47 -8.40 47.16
CA PHE A 28 0.17 -9.14 45.95
C PHE A 28 1.29 -8.91 44.93
N ASP A 29 1.37 -9.77 43.91
CA ASP A 29 2.28 -9.57 42.78
C ASP A 29 1.84 -8.37 41.93
N GLU A 30 0.53 -8.14 41.82
CA GLU A 30 -0.07 -6.98 41.17
C GLU A 30 -1.45 -6.66 41.75
N VAL A 31 -1.77 -5.38 41.87
CA VAL A 31 -3.14 -4.88 42.10
C VAL A 31 -3.55 -3.91 41.00
N LEU A 32 -4.82 -3.98 40.58
CA LEU A 32 -5.48 -2.99 39.72
C LEU A 32 -6.35 -2.06 40.57
N SER A 33 -6.76 -0.92 40.01
CA SER A 33 -7.59 0.07 40.70
C SER A 33 -8.89 -0.53 41.26
N PHE A 34 -9.38 0.07 42.34
CA PHE A 34 -10.70 -0.21 42.88
C PHE A 34 -11.81 0.35 41.98
N HIS A 35 -12.84 -0.48 41.75
CA HIS A 35 -14.05 -0.15 40.99
C HIS A 35 -15.30 -0.30 41.88
N PRO A 36 -16.09 0.77 42.06
CA PRO A 36 -17.39 0.68 42.71
C PRO A 36 -18.37 -0.15 41.88
N VAL A 37 -19.14 -1.00 42.55
CA VAL A 37 -20.25 -1.79 42.00
C VAL A 37 -21.41 -1.76 43.00
N ASP A 38 -22.58 -2.27 42.61
CA ASP A 38 -23.81 -2.18 43.42
C ASP A 38 -23.66 -2.72 44.86
N ASN A 39 -22.76 -3.69 45.07
CA ASN A 39 -22.59 -4.37 46.36
C ASN A 39 -21.18 -4.20 46.97
N GLY A 40 -20.46 -3.14 46.60
CA GLY A 40 -19.18 -2.81 47.22
C GLY A 40 -18.19 -2.13 46.29
N THR A 41 -16.92 -2.14 46.67
CA THR A 41 -15.84 -1.60 45.87
C THR A 41 -14.71 -2.60 45.83
N PHE A 42 -14.37 -3.07 44.64
CA PHE A 42 -13.51 -4.23 44.45
C PHE A 42 -12.34 -3.93 43.51
N ALA A 43 -11.21 -4.56 43.79
CA ALA A 43 -10.00 -4.46 42.97
C ALA A 43 -9.55 -5.86 42.54
N ALA A 44 -9.10 -5.98 41.29
CA ALA A 44 -8.45 -7.20 40.82
C ALA A 44 -7.02 -7.28 41.37
N VAL A 45 -6.62 -8.47 41.79
CA VAL A 45 -5.27 -8.75 42.27
C VAL A 45 -4.73 -10.04 41.66
N THR A 46 -3.41 -10.12 41.55
CA THR A 46 -2.68 -11.31 41.14
C THR A 46 -1.70 -11.70 42.23
N SER A 47 -1.65 -12.99 42.57
CA SER A 47 -0.66 -13.55 43.49
C SER A 47 -0.34 -14.98 43.11
N SER A 48 0.95 -15.32 43.07
CA SER A 48 1.43 -16.67 42.78
C SER A 48 0.86 -17.24 41.47
N GLY A 49 0.74 -16.38 40.45
CA GLY A 49 0.23 -16.77 39.12
C GLY A 49 -1.28 -17.01 39.03
N LYS A 50 -2.05 -16.59 40.05
CA LYS A 50 -3.52 -16.66 40.05
C LYS A 50 -4.13 -15.31 40.40
N ALA A 51 -5.31 -15.04 39.86
CA ALA A 51 -5.99 -13.75 39.98
C ALA A 51 -7.41 -13.88 40.57
N TRP A 52 -7.83 -12.87 41.32
CA TRP A 52 -9.17 -12.76 41.93
C TRP A 52 -9.46 -11.30 42.32
N HIS A 53 -10.65 -11.06 42.88
CA HIS A 53 -11.04 -9.73 43.37
C HIS A 53 -11.01 -9.65 44.90
N ILE A 54 -10.57 -8.50 45.43
CA ILE A 54 -10.56 -8.17 46.85
C ILE A 54 -11.47 -6.99 47.15
N ASN A 55 -11.95 -6.91 48.38
CA ASN A 55 -12.60 -5.71 48.93
C ASN A 55 -11.57 -4.69 49.42
N ILE A 56 -12.06 -3.56 49.96
CA ILE A 56 -11.22 -2.46 50.41
C ILE A 56 -10.34 -2.81 51.63
N GLU A 57 -10.73 -3.83 52.41
CA GLU A 57 -9.94 -4.40 53.50
C GLU A 57 -8.89 -5.43 53.02
N GLY A 58 -8.78 -5.68 51.71
CA GLY A 58 -7.79 -6.61 51.14
C GLY A 58 -8.19 -8.09 51.22
N ASN A 59 -9.46 -8.38 51.51
CA ASN A 59 -9.99 -9.73 51.63
C ASN A 59 -10.57 -10.21 50.30
N PRO A 60 -10.32 -11.47 49.87
CA PRO A 60 -10.97 -12.05 48.70
C PRO A 60 -12.49 -12.05 48.84
N ILE A 61 -13.21 -11.65 47.79
CA ILE A 61 -14.69 -11.61 47.80
C ILE A 61 -15.35 -12.94 47.39
N TYR A 62 -14.55 -13.87 46.85
CA TYR A 62 -14.94 -15.25 46.53
C TYR A 62 -13.72 -16.19 46.53
N SER A 63 -13.97 -17.51 46.49
CA SER A 63 -12.93 -18.55 46.57
C SER A 63 -12.31 -18.94 45.22
N GLN A 64 -13.00 -18.72 44.11
CA GLN A 64 -12.51 -19.07 42.78
C GLN A 64 -11.26 -18.28 42.40
N ARG A 65 -10.39 -18.88 41.58
CA ARG A 65 -9.12 -18.31 41.12
C ARG A 65 -9.01 -18.45 39.62
N PHE A 66 -8.66 -17.35 38.97
CA PHE A 66 -8.57 -17.22 37.53
C PHE A 66 -7.10 -17.10 37.11
N ASP A 67 -6.82 -17.25 35.81
CA ASP A 67 -5.48 -16.99 35.27
C ASP A 67 -5.25 -15.47 35.18
N ARG A 68 -6.31 -14.70 34.93
CA ARG A 68 -6.30 -13.23 35.00
C ARG A 68 -7.68 -12.68 35.31
N THR A 69 -7.77 -11.56 36.02
CA THR A 69 -9.01 -10.80 36.25
C THR A 69 -8.80 -9.33 35.93
N PHE A 70 -9.85 -8.64 35.51
CA PHE A 70 -9.87 -7.21 35.19
C PHE A 70 -10.87 -6.47 36.06
N GLY A 71 -10.80 -5.13 36.09
CA GLY A 71 -11.70 -4.31 36.90
C GLY A 71 -13.18 -4.50 36.55
N PHE A 72 -14.06 -4.21 37.51
CA PHE A 72 -15.50 -4.26 37.29
C PHE A 72 -15.99 -3.04 36.50
N TYR A 73 -16.82 -3.28 35.50
CA TYR A 73 -17.56 -2.27 34.75
C TYR A 73 -19.00 -2.74 34.58
N CYS A 74 -19.97 -1.86 34.83
CA CYS A 74 -21.40 -2.22 34.86
C CYS A 74 -21.69 -3.48 35.69
N ASN A 75 -21.05 -3.62 36.87
CA ASN A 75 -21.14 -4.76 37.80
C ASN A 75 -20.52 -6.09 37.34
N TYR A 76 -19.86 -6.14 36.18
CA TYR A 76 -19.23 -7.35 35.66
C TYR A 76 -17.73 -7.18 35.45
N ALA A 77 -16.97 -8.25 35.68
CA ALA A 77 -15.53 -8.27 35.46
C ALA A 77 -15.17 -9.30 34.38
N ALA A 78 -14.36 -8.89 33.41
CA ALA A 78 -13.74 -9.83 32.48
C ALA A 78 -12.70 -10.69 33.23
N VAL A 79 -12.65 -11.98 32.91
CA VAL A 79 -11.68 -12.92 33.46
C VAL A 79 -11.17 -13.87 32.40
N ILE A 80 -9.97 -14.43 32.64
CA ILE A 80 -9.37 -15.49 31.84
C ILE A 80 -9.27 -16.74 32.70
N HIS A 81 -9.80 -17.85 32.22
CA HIS A 81 -9.65 -19.17 32.83
C HIS A 81 -9.38 -20.21 31.75
N GLU A 82 -8.33 -21.00 31.93
CA GLU A 82 -7.90 -22.03 30.97
C GLU A 82 -7.73 -21.46 29.55
N GLY A 83 -7.20 -20.24 29.48
CA GLY A 83 -6.97 -19.53 28.20
C GLY A 83 -8.22 -18.97 27.52
N ARG A 84 -9.39 -19.02 28.16
CA ARG A 84 -10.65 -18.49 27.60
C ARG A 84 -11.19 -17.31 28.39
N TRP A 85 -11.80 -16.37 27.67
CA TRP A 85 -12.37 -15.15 28.22
C TRP A 85 -13.88 -15.28 28.44
N PHE A 86 -14.35 -14.75 29.56
CA PHE A 86 -15.78 -14.55 29.88
C PHE A 86 -15.93 -13.52 31.01
N HIS A 87 -17.17 -13.23 31.39
CA HIS A 87 -17.48 -12.32 32.50
C HIS A 87 -18.04 -13.05 33.71
N ILE A 88 -17.71 -12.51 34.89
CA ILE A 88 -18.26 -12.90 36.19
C ILE A 88 -18.93 -11.71 36.86
N ASP A 89 -19.84 -12.00 37.79
CA ASP A 89 -20.35 -11.03 38.75
C ASP A 89 -19.45 -10.92 40.00
N TYR A 90 -19.86 -10.09 40.96
CA TYR A 90 -19.13 -9.90 42.21
C TYR A 90 -19.16 -11.10 43.17
N SER A 91 -19.98 -12.12 42.91
CA SER A 91 -19.95 -13.40 43.64
C SER A 91 -18.90 -14.37 43.08
N GLY A 92 -18.28 -14.03 41.94
CA GLY A 92 -17.33 -14.88 41.24
C GLY A 92 -17.99 -15.84 40.26
N GLU A 93 -19.33 -15.82 40.18
CA GLU A 93 -20.10 -16.68 39.31
C GLU A 93 -20.20 -16.09 37.91
N ARG A 94 -20.30 -17.00 36.94
CA ARG A 94 -20.37 -16.65 35.53
C ARG A 94 -21.76 -16.16 35.14
N ILE A 95 -21.82 -15.12 34.30
CA ILE A 95 -23.10 -14.49 33.92
C ILE A 95 -23.75 -15.07 32.64
N TYR A 96 -23.01 -15.87 31.87
CA TYR A 96 -23.47 -16.60 30.67
C TYR A 96 -22.60 -17.84 30.37
N LYS A 97 -22.90 -18.67 29.37
CA LYS A 97 -22.21 -19.97 29.15
C LYS A 97 -21.11 -19.97 28.07
N GLU A 98 -21.05 -18.94 27.25
CA GLU A 98 -20.23 -18.83 26.04
C GLU A 98 -18.79 -18.38 26.33
N ASN A 99 -17.80 -19.08 25.77
CA ASN A 99 -16.39 -18.74 25.93
C ASN A 99 -15.87 -17.99 24.70
N TYR A 100 -15.06 -16.96 24.93
CA TYR A 100 -14.49 -16.13 23.87
C TYR A 100 -12.97 -16.21 23.84
N VAL A 101 -12.38 -15.77 22.73
CA VAL A 101 -10.92 -15.56 22.66
C VAL A 101 -10.53 -14.18 23.19
N PHE A 102 -11.49 -13.25 23.24
CA PHE A 102 -11.37 -11.94 23.86
C PHE A 102 -12.75 -11.42 24.29
N VAL A 103 -12.82 -10.74 25.44
CA VAL A 103 -13.96 -9.88 25.79
C VAL A 103 -13.46 -8.51 26.25
N GLY A 104 -14.18 -7.45 25.90
CA GLY A 104 -13.95 -6.09 26.39
C GLY A 104 -14.53 -5.86 27.79
N ASN A 105 -14.64 -4.60 28.19
CA ASN A 105 -15.36 -4.23 29.39
C ASN A 105 -16.83 -3.92 29.04
N PHE A 106 -17.75 -4.17 29.96
CA PHE A 106 -19.12 -3.69 29.78
C PHE A 106 -19.17 -2.16 29.88
N GLN A 107 -19.60 -1.51 28.81
CA GLN A 107 -19.89 -0.08 28.75
C GLN A 107 -21.34 0.11 28.30
N GLU A 108 -22.10 0.96 29.01
CA GLU A 108 -23.53 1.17 28.74
C GLU A 108 -24.37 -0.13 28.71
N GLY A 109 -23.98 -1.14 29.50
CA GLY A 109 -24.64 -2.45 29.55
C GLY A 109 -24.33 -3.38 28.37
N ILE A 110 -23.37 -3.02 27.52
CA ILE A 110 -22.97 -3.78 26.31
C ILE A 110 -21.48 -4.08 26.38
N CYS A 111 -21.05 -5.22 25.85
CA CYS A 111 -19.64 -5.57 25.77
C CYS A 111 -19.28 -6.09 24.37
N VAL A 112 -18.09 -5.75 23.89
CA VAL A 112 -17.50 -6.36 22.70
C VAL A 112 -16.90 -7.72 23.03
N VAL A 113 -17.07 -8.69 22.14
CA VAL A 113 -16.45 -10.01 22.22
C VAL A 113 -15.84 -10.41 20.88
N CYS A 114 -14.84 -11.29 20.93
CA CYS A 114 -14.26 -11.94 19.76
C CYS A 114 -14.45 -13.47 19.88
N ASP A 115 -14.99 -14.08 18.83
CA ASP A 115 -15.18 -15.53 18.75
C ASP A 115 -13.94 -16.27 18.22
N GLU A 116 -14.04 -17.61 18.13
CA GLU A 116 -12.95 -18.46 17.64
C GLU A 116 -12.65 -18.31 16.14
N GLN A 117 -13.49 -17.59 15.40
CA GLN A 117 -13.27 -17.26 13.99
C GLN A 117 -12.57 -15.91 13.81
N ASP A 118 -12.07 -15.31 14.90
CA ASP A 118 -11.48 -13.97 14.94
C ASP A 118 -12.46 -12.89 14.42
N LEU A 119 -13.74 -13.02 14.78
CA LEU A 119 -14.79 -12.07 14.44
C LEU A 119 -15.35 -11.38 15.70
N TYR A 120 -15.47 -10.07 15.60
CA TYR A 120 -15.92 -9.19 16.67
C TYR A 120 -17.41 -8.85 16.54
N TYR A 121 -18.09 -8.77 17.68
CA TYR A 121 -19.48 -8.32 17.80
C TYR A 121 -19.81 -7.95 19.25
N HIS A 122 -21.01 -7.45 19.49
CA HIS A 122 -21.46 -7.01 20.81
C HIS A 122 -22.50 -7.96 21.41
N ILE A 123 -22.41 -8.15 22.74
CA ILE A 123 -23.36 -8.92 23.55
C ILE A 123 -23.94 -8.06 24.67
N ASP A 124 -25.13 -8.44 25.14
CA ASP A 124 -25.70 -7.95 26.39
C ASP A 124 -25.15 -8.71 27.62
N SER A 125 -25.61 -8.34 28.81
CA SER A 125 -25.24 -8.98 30.08
C SER A 125 -25.68 -10.45 30.21
N HIS A 126 -26.55 -10.93 29.31
CA HIS A 126 -26.97 -12.33 29.25
C HIS A 126 -26.16 -13.15 28.23
N GLY A 127 -25.15 -12.55 27.58
CA GLY A 127 -24.37 -13.20 26.53
C GLY A 127 -25.07 -13.26 25.18
N THR A 128 -26.21 -12.56 25.01
CA THR A 128 -26.98 -12.56 23.77
C THR A 128 -26.38 -11.56 22.79
N PRO A 129 -26.04 -11.98 21.55
CA PRO A 129 -25.61 -11.04 20.51
C PRO A 129 -26.69 -9.99 20.23
N LEU A 130 -26.30 -8.72 20.19
CA LEU A 130 -27.23 -7.62 19.91
C LEU A 130 -27.74 -7.62 18.45
N TYR A 131 -26.94 -8.20 17.55
CA TYR A 131 -27.22 -8.27 16.12
C TYR A 131 -26.44 -9.42 15.44
N ASN A 132 -26.82 -9.73 14.20
CA ASN A 132 -26.24 -10.84 13.44
C ASN A 132 -24.92 -10.48 12.72
N GLY A 133 -24.66 -9.20 12.47
CA GLY A 133 -23.42 -8.71 11.86
C GLY A 133 -22.16 -9.15 12.63
N ARG A 134 -21.08 -9.38 11.88
CA ARG A 134 -19.76 -9.75 12.40
C ARG A 134 -18.70 -8.88 11.74
N TRP A 135 -17.76 -8.41 12.55
CA TRP A 135 -16.78 -7.42 12.13
C TRP A 135 -15.37 -7.98 12.26
N LYS A 136 -14.44 -7.44 11.48
CA LYS A 136 -13.04 -7.84 11.67
C LYS A 136 -12.43 -7.20 12.92
N TYR A 137 -13.00 -6.07 13.32
CA TYR A 137 -12.81 -5.46 14.63
C TYR A 137 -14.05 -4.62 14.95
N CYS A 138 -14.45 -4.52 16.22
CA CYS A 138 -15.28 -3.42 16.68
C CYS A 138 -14.82 -2.97 18.07
N GLY A 139 -14.96 -1.68 18.37
CA GLY A 139 -14.59 -1.09 19.66
C GLY A 139 -15.78 -0.98 20.62
N ASP A 140 -15.53 -0.48 21.83
CA ASP A 140 -16.57 -0.26 22.84
C ASP A 140 -17.59 0.82 22.39
N TYR A 141 -18.82 0.71 22.88
CA TYR A 141 -19.82 1.76 22.73
C TYR A 141 -19.48 2.98 23.59
N ARG A 142 -19.62 4.16 23.00
CA ARG A 142 -19.58 5.44 23.68
C ARG A 142 -20.67 6.34 23.12
N GLU A 143 -21.56 6.83 23.99
CA GLU A 143 -22.71 7.66 23.61
C GLU A 143 -23.59 6.97 22.55
N GLY A 144 -23.74 5.64 22.67
CA GLY A 144 -24.56 4.82 21.78
C GLY A 144 -23.98 4.50 20.39
N VAL A 145 -22.73 4.89 20.13
CA VAL A 145 -22.01 4.58 18.88
C VAL A 145 -20.76 3.75 19.16
N ALA A 146 -20.45 2.80 18.29
CA ALA A 146 -19.18 2.07 18.28
C ALA A 146 -18.52 2.17 16.90
N VAL A 147 -17.20 2.05 16.85
CA VAL A 147 -16.46 1.88 15.59
C VAL A 147 -16.43 0.41 15.22
N ALA A 148 -16.70 0.10 13.96
CA ALA A 148 -16.60 -1.24 13.40
C ALA A 148 -15.75 -1.23 12.11
N GLN A 149 -14.88 -2.22 11.97
CA GLN A 149 -14.03 -2.43 10.81
C GLN A 149 -14.49 -3.67 10.03
N SER A 150 -14.66 -3.49 8.73
CA SER A 150 -15.05 -4.56 7.81
C SER A 150 -13.84 -5.42 7.38
N SER A 151 -14.10 -6.49 6.64
CA SER A 151 -13.06 -7.36 6.08
C SER A 151 -12.18 -6.67 5.02
N SER A 152 -12.59 -5.52 4.46
CA SER A 152 -11.74 -4.73 3.57
C SER A 152 -10.69 -3.90 4.31
N GLY A 153 -10.75 -3.86 5.65
CA GLY A 153 -9.90 -3.03 6.49
C GLY A 153 -10.43 -1.61 6.70
N LEU A 154 -11.57 -1.25 6.09
CA LEU A 154 -12.20 0.06 6.30
C LEU A 154 -13.12 0.07 7.53
N SER A 155 -13.13 1.20 8.22
CA SER A 155 -13.85 1.46 9.47
C SER A 155 -15.06 2.38 9.27
N THR A 156 -16.11 2.17 10.05
CA THR A 156 -17.34 2.98 10.07
C THR A 156 -17.95 3.02 11.47
N HIS A 157 -18.98 3.85 11.66
CA HIS A 157 -19.75 3.92 12.90
C HIS A 157 -21.01 3.06 12.84
N ILE A 158 -21.26 2.31 13.91
CA ILE A 158 -22.49 1.53 14.09
C ILE A 158 -23.24 1.94 15.36
N ASN A 159 -24.56 1.85 15.30
CA ASN A 159 -25.44 2.02 16.45
C ASN A 159 -25.62 0.68 17.20
N LYS A 160 -26.37 0.69 18.32
CA LYS A 160 -26.62 -0.49 19.17
C LYS A 160 -27.30 -1.68 18.46
N ASP A 161 -28.00 -1.44 17.36
CA ASP A 161 -28.63 -2.51 16.55
C ASP A 161 -27.70 -3.06 15.45
N GLY A 162 -26.49 -2.52 15.33
CA GLY A 162 -25.49 -2.92 14.35
C GLY A 162 -25.64 -2.25 12.98
N SER A 163 -26.61 -1.34 12.81
CA SER A 163 -26.77 -0.54 11.59
C SER A 163 -25.75 0.58 11.53
N LEU A 164 -25.40 0.94 10.29
CA LEU A 164 -24.51 2.06 10.01
C LEU A 164 -25.15 3.37 10.47
N VAL A 165 -24.38 4.20 11.18
CA VAL A 165 -24.79 5.56 11.57
C VAL A 165 -24.79 6.49 10.36
N HIS A 166 -23.90 6.25 9.40
CA HIS A 166 -23.76 6.98 8.15
C HIS A 166 -23.18 6.08 7.04
N SER A 167 -23.22 6.52 5.77
CA SER A 167 -22.75 5.70 4.64
C SER A 167 -21.24 5.70 4.39
N TYR A 168 -20.46 6.47 5.15
CA TYR A 168 -19.02 6.62 4.94
C TYR A 168 -18.17 5.50 5.57
N TRP A 169 -17.06 5.20 4.91
CA TRP A 169 -16.05 4.22 5.30
C TRP A 169 -14.67 4.86 5.21
N PHE A 170 -13.87 4.69 6.25
CA PHE A 170 -12.58 5.38 6.42
C PHE A 170 -11.44 4.37 6.61
N LEU A 171 -10.20 4.77 6.31
CA LEU A 171 -9.00 3.95 6.57
C LEU A 171 -8.76 3.76 8.07
N ASP A 172 -9.13 4.76 8.87
CA ASP A 172 -9.08 4.71 10.33
C ASP A 172 -10.14 5.66 10.89
N LEU A 173 -10.66 5.33 12.08
CA LEU A 173 -11.82 6.02 12.65
C LEU A 173 -11.85 5.88 14.18
N ASP A 174 -12.01 7.01 14.86
CA ASP A 174 -12.26 7.06 16.29
C ASP A 174 -13.76 7.18 16.61
N VAL A 175 -14.16 6.77 17.81
CA VAL A 175 -15.48 7.09 18.36
C VAL A 175 -15.68 8.61 18.52
N PHE A 176 -16.95 9.03 18.53
CA PHE A 176 -17.31 10.42 18.79
C PHE A 176 -16.82 10.91 20.16
N HIS A 177 -16.31 12.14 20.19
CA HIS A 177 -15.91 12.88 21.37
C HIS A 177 -16.36 14.34 21.21
N LYS A 178 -17.33 14.76 22.04
CA LYS A 178 -17.94 16.11 21.97
C LYS A 178 -18.54 16.44 20.60
N GLY A 179 -19.19 15.46 19.97
CA GLY A 179 -19.87 15.63 18.68
C GLY A 179 -18.99 15.44 17.42
N PHE A 180 -17.69 15.23 17.59
CA PHE A 180 -16.76 15.00 16.47
C PHE A 180 -16.01 13.68 16.60
N ALA A 181 -15.65 13.08 15.47
CA ALA A 181 -14.75 11.93 15.41
C ALA A 181 -13.54 12.26 14.54
N ARG A 182 -12.39 11.63 14.84
CA ARG A 182 -11.24 11.66 13.94
C ARG A 182 -11.40 10.56 12.90
N ALA A 183 -11.25 10.90 11.63
CA ALA A 183 -11.31 9.98 10.52
C ALA A 183 -10.07 10.11 9.65
N LYS A 184 -9.74 9.05 8.93
CA LYS A 184 -8.61 9.04 7.99
C LYS A 184 -9.05 8.54 6.62
N ASP A 185 -8.69 9.27 5.57
CA ASP A 185 -8.81 8.81 4.18
C ASP A 185 -7.42 8.73 3.53
N GLN A 186 -7.37 8.47 2.22
CA GLN A 186 -6.10 8.35 1.48
C GLN A 186 -5.23 9.62 1.52
N ASN A 187 -5.82 10.77 1.84
CA ASN A 187 -5.15 12.07 1.86
C ASN A 187 -4.71 12.48 3.27
N GLY A 188 -5.23 11.85 4.33
CA GLY A 188 -4.78 12.06 5.70
C GLY A 188 -5.91 12.07 6.73
N TRP A 189 -5.59 12.54 7.94
CA TRP A 189 -6.51 12.67 9.05
C TRP A 189 -7.32 13.97 8.98
N PHE A 190 -8.60 13.91 9.39
CA PHE A 190 -9.51 15.05 9.52
C PHE A 190 -10.61 14.75 10.55
N HIS A 191 -11.40 15.76 10.92
CA HIS A 191 -12.56 15.60 11.79
C HIS A 191 -13.85 15.46 10.98
N ILE A 192 -14.75 14.60 11.47
CA ILE A 192 -16.11 14.42 10.95
C ILE A 192 -17.16 14.75 12.01
N ASP A 193 -18.33 15.17 11.55
CA ASP A 193 -19.55 15.30 12.38
C ASP A 193 -20.23 13.94 12.61
N SER A 194 -21.35 13.95 13.34
CA SER A 194 -22.15 12.75 13.64
C SER A 194 -22.76 12.06 12.41
N GLU A 195 -22.89 12.78 11.29
CA GLU A 195 -23.37 12.25 10.01
C GLU A 195 -22.23 11.73 9.13
N GLY A 196 -20.99 11.82 9.61
CA GLY A 196 -19.78 11.38 8.93
C GLY A 196 -19.23 12.37 7.91
N ASN A 197 -19.78 13.59 7.84
CA ASN A 197 -19.30 14.61 6.92
C ASN A 197 -18.02 15.24 7.46
N ALA A 198 -17.04 15.48 6.58
CA ALA A 198 -15.88 16.29 6.93
C ALA A 198 -16.32 17.72 7.29
N ILE A 199 -15.88 18.23 8.43
CA ILE A 199 -16.28 19.57 8.90
C ILE A 199 -15.43 20.70 8.27
N TYR A 200 -14.35 20.34 7.57
CA TYR A 200 -13.48 21.21 6.77
C TYR A 200 -12.74 20.37 5.69
N PRO A 201 -12.20 20.98 4.61
CA PRO A 201 -11.61 20.24 3.49
C PRO A 201 -10.17 19.72 3.73
N GLU A 202 -9.42 20.27 4.68
CA GLU A 202 -8.00 19.96 4.90
C GLU A 202 -7.76 18.53 5.40
N ARG A 203 -6.54 18.04 5.17
CA ARG A 203 -6.06 16.73 5.62
C ARG A 203 -4.69 16.87 6.24
N TYR A 204 -4.47 16.16 7.34
CA TYR A 204 -3.28 16.29 8.16
C TYR A 204 -2.55 14.95 8.34
N GLN A 205 -1.26 15.01 8.61
CA GLN A 205 -0.45 13.84 8.93
C GLN A 205 -0.90 13.20 10.26
N SER A 206 -1.28 14.04 11.23
CA SER A 206 -1.92 13.62 12.48
C SER A 206 -2.81 14.74 13.03
N ILE A 207 -3.87 14.38 13.77
CA ILE A 207 -4.76 15.32 14.47
C ILE A 207 -5.08 14.79 15.87
N GLU A 208 -5.29 15.68 16.84
CA GLU A 208 -5.86 15.36 18.15
C GLU A 208 -7.38 15.61 18.15
N PRO A 209 -8.18 14.99 19.04
CA PRO A 209 -9.57 15.40 19.23
C PRO A 209 -9.68 16.88 19.62
N PHE A 210 -10.85 17.50 19.41
CA PHE A 210 -11.11 18.85 19.89
C PHE A 210 -11.16 18.91 21.42
N TYR A 211 -10.32 19.78 22.00
CA TYR A 211 -10.35 20.15 23.41
C TYR A 211 -10.54 21.67 23.53
N ASN A 212 -11.67 22.08 24.10
CA ASN A 212 -12.05 23.48 24.27
C ASN A 212 -12.06 24.27 22.93
N GLY A 213 -12.60 23.65 21.87
CA GLY A 213 -12.74 24.27 20.55
C GLY A 213 -11.45 24.32 19.72
N CYS A 214 -10.38 23.64 20.13
CA CYS A 214 -9.12 23.58 19.39
C CYS A 214 -8.61 22.15 19.25
N SER A 215 -8.02 21.84 18.10
CA SER A 215 -7.29 20.60 17.85
C SER A 215 -5.84 20.92 17.46
N ARG A 216 -4.89 20.16 17.99
CA ARG A 216 -3.50 20.19 17.50
C ARG A 216 -3.38 19.27 16.29
N VAL A 217 -2.81 19.78 15.21
CA VAL A 217 -2.64 19.03 13.96
C VAL A 217 -1.22 19.19 13.43
N GLU A 218 -0.71 18.13 12.79
CA GLU A 218 0.58 18.12 12.11
C GLU A 218 0.38 18.04 10.59
N LEU A 219 0.98 18.96 9.84
CA LEU A 219 0.95 18.96 8.39
C LEU A 219 1.97 17.95 7.83
N THR A 220 1.78 17.54 6.58
CA THR A 220 2.69 16.64 5.86
C THR A 220 4.13 17.16 5.76
N ASN A 221 4.30 18.48 5.79
CA ASN A 221 5.61 19.15 5.80
C ASN A 221 6.22 19.31 7.21
N GLY A 222 5.67 18.61 8.22
CA GLY A 222 6.16 18.64 9.60
C GLY A 222 5.80 19.91 10.39
N ALA A 223 5.04 20.86 9.83
CA ALA A 223 4.53 21.97 10.62
C ALA A 223 3.54 21.48 11.68
N LEU A 224 3.59 22.05 12.87
CA LEU A 224 2.66 21.75 13.97
C LEU A 224 1.85 23.01 14.27
N ILE A 225 0.53 22.92 14.14
CA ILE A 225 -0.39 24.04 14.35
C ILE A 225 -1.56 23.63 15.24
N THR A 226 -2.35 24.60 15.69
CA THR A 226 -3.68 24.37 16.25
C THR A 226 -4.73 24.97 15.33
N ILE A 227 -5.82 24.24 15.10
CA ILE A 227 -6.99 24.68 14.34
C ILE A 227 -8.23 24.75 15.25
N ASP A 228 -9.20 25.56 14.86
CA ASP A 228 -10.54 25.54 15.48
C ASP A 228 -11.47 24.50 14.82
N GLU A 229 -12.73 24.45 15.27
CA GLU A 229 -13.76 23.52 14.76
C GLU A 229 -14.18 23.79 13.30
N PHE A 230 -13.77 24.93 12.71
CA PHE A 230 -13.99 25.25 11.30
C PHE A 230 -12.76 24.96 10.43
N GLY A 231 -11.66 24.47 11.02
CA GLY A 231 -10.40 24.21 10.31
C GLY A 231 -9.48 25.43 10.21
N GLU A 232 -9.88 26.57 10.78
CA GLU A 232 -9.10 27.80 10.71
C GLU A 232 -7.89 27.75 11.65
N VAL A 233 -6.75 28.24 11.18
CA VAL A 233 -5.51 28.21 11.95
C VAL A 233 -5.56 29.20 13.11
N VAL A 234 -5.57 28.68 14.34
CA VAL A 234 -5.54 29.47 15.58
C VAL A 234 -4.10 29.86 15.94
N ARG A 235 -3.15 28.94 15.80
CA ARG A 235 -1.75 29.18 16.21
C ARG A 235 -0.76 28.24 15.52
N THR A 236 0.42 28.76 15.19
CA THR A 236 1.58 27.96 14.80
C THR A 236 2.44 27.61 16.03
N ILE A 237 2.66 26.32 16.26
CA ILE A 237 3.53 25.80 17.34
C ILE A 237 4.95 25.58 16.80
N ARG A 238 5.06 24.97 15.61
CA ARG A 238 6.32 24.67 14.91
C ARG A 238 6.14 24.91 13.41
N SER A 239 7.07 25.62 12.78
CA SER A 239 7.06 25.83 11.33
C SER A 239 7.35 24.52 10.58
N ALA A 240 7.03 24.49 9.28
CA ALA A 240 7.36 23.39 8.39
C ALA A 240 8.86 23.03 8.45
N THR A 241 9.17 21.74 8.38
CA THR A 241 10.55 21.24 8.30
C THR A 241 11.13 21.34 6.90
N ASN A 242 10.28 21.61 5.90
CA ASN A 242 10.70 21.67 4.51
C ASN A 242 11.39 23.00 4.24
N ASP A 243 12.72 22.93 4.13
CA ASP A 243 13.55 23.97 3.50
C ASP A 243 13.51 23.73 1.98
N PRO A 244 12.80 24.56 1.20
CA PRO A 244 12.71 24.38 -0.25
C PRO A 244 14.09 24.38 -0.93
N PHE A 245 15.09 25.01 -0.31
CA PHE A 245 16.47 24.93 -0.78
C PHE A 245 17.03 23.50 -0.64
N ALA A 246 16.81 22.85 0.50
CA ALA A 246 17.24 21.48 0.73
C ALA A 246 16.50 20.48 -0.17
N GLU A 247 15.21 20.69 -0.42
CA GLU A 247 14.41 19.87 -1.35
C GLU A 247 14.96 19.96 -2.78
N LEU A 248 15.12 21.18 -3.32
CA LEU A 248 15.68 21.37 -4.65
C LEU A 248 17.12 20.83 -4.75
N SER A 249 17.91 21.00 -3.69
CA SER A 249 19.26 20.43 -3.61
C SER A 249 19.23 18.90 -3.68
N ALA A 250 18.30 18.25 -2.96
CA ALA A 250 18.10 16.81 -2.99
C ALA A 250 17.67 16.32 -4.38
N ASP A 251 16.81 17.06 -5.08
CA ASP A 251 16.39 16.74 -6.45
C ASP A 251 17.57 16.79 -7.43
N MET A 252 18.42 17.83 -7.33
CA MET A 252 19.61 17.98 -8.19
C MET A 252 20.61 16.83 -8.03
N VAL A 253 20.66 16.20 -6.85
CA VAL A 253 21.57 15.09 -6.55
C VAL A 253 20.88 13.72 -6.60
N GLY A 254 19.67 13.64 -7.16
CA GLY A 254 18.93 12.38 -7.30
C GLY A 254 19.72 11.27 -8.00
N TYR A 255 20.65 11.63 -8.91
CA TYR A 255 21.54 10.69 -9.60
C TYR A 255 22.44 9.90 -8.63
N TRP A 256 22.76 10.41 -7.42
CA TRP A 256 23.50 9.65 -6.40
C TRP A 256 22.79 8.34 -6.08
N ARG A 257 21.46 8.34 -6.04
CA ARG A 257 20.64 7.15 -5.80
C ARG A 257 20.79 6.16 -6.95
N THR A 258 20.63 6.63 -8.18
CA THR A 258 20.76 5.80 -9.40
C THR A 258 22.11 5.11 -9.47
N PHE A 259 23.22 5.85 -9.32
CA PHE A 259 24.57 5.28 -9.37
C PHE A 259 24.89 4.38 -8.19
N SER A 260 24.37 4.67 -6.99
CA SER A 260 24.59 3.81 -5.83
C SER A 260 23.89 2.46 -6.01
N ILE A 261 22.64 2.46 -6.52
CA ILE A 261 21.87 1.25 -6.80
C ILE A 261 22.55 0.44 -7.90
N SER A 262 22.95 1.07 -9.00
CA SER A 262 23.61 0.37 -10.10
C SER A 262 24.95 -0.22 -9.68
N THR A 263 25.75 0.51 -8.90
CA THR A 263 27.02 -0.01 -8.33
C THR A 263 26.76 -1.23 -7.44
N PHE A 264 25.72 -1.19 -6.60
CA PHE A 264 25.34 -2.31 -5.75
C PHE A 264 25.03 -3.58 -6.57
N VAL A 265 24.29 -3.43 -7.67
CA VAL A 265 23.96 -4.51 -8.63
C VAL A 265 25.17 -4.97 -9.45
N GLU A 266 25.99 -4.05 -9.92
CA GLU A 266 27.17 -4.32 -10.76
C GLU A 266 28.20 -5.15 -10.00
N LEU A 267 28.42 -4.83 -8.72
CA LEU A 267 29.27 -5.60 -7.82
C LEU A 267 28.67 -6.96 -7.41
N GLY A 268 27.44 -7.27 -7.82
CA GLY A 268 26.77 -8.54 -7.51
C GLY A 268 26.38 -8.69 -6.03
N LEU A 269 26.36 -7.60 -5.26
CA LEU A 269 26.09 -7.63 -3.82
C LEU A 269 24.67 -8.11 -3.46
N PRO A 270 23.57 -7.79 -4.19
CA PRO A 270 22.25 -8.33 -3.89
C PRO A 270 22.24 -9.85 -3.77
N ASP A 271 22.93 -10.54 -4.69
CA ASP A 271 22.94 -12.01 -4.77
C ASP A 271 23.88 -12.65 -3.73
N LEU A 272 24.69 -11.85 -3.04
CA LEU A 272 25.52 -12.30 -1.92
C LEU A 272 24.79 -12.24 -0.57
N LEU A 273 23.67 -11.52 -0.48
CA LEU A 273 22.92 -11.34 0.76
C LEU A 273 21.92 -12.50 0.97
N PRO A 274 21.68 -12.95 2.22
CA PRO A 274 22.21 -12.40 3.47
C PRO A 274 23.67 -12.76 3.73
N SER A 275 24.47 -11.79 4.19
CA SER A 275 25.92 -11.98 4.42
C SER A 275 26.53 -10.90 5.32
N THR A 276 27.76 -11.14 5.77
CA THR A 276 28.59 -10.19 6.51
C THR A 276 29.45 -9.35 5.56
N ILE A 277 29.90 -8.18 6.03
CA ILE A 277 30.76 -7.30 5.23
C ILE A 277 32.07 -7.98 4.85
N ASP A 278 32.70 -8.71 5.77
CA ASP A 278 33.96 -9.41 5.49
C ASP A 278 33.79 -10.52 4.45
N SER A 279 32.68 -11.25 4.50
CA SER A 279 32.38 -12.27 3.49
C SER A 279 32.14 -11.65 2.12
N MET A 280 31.37 -10.56 2.03
CA MET A 280 31.19 -9.83 0.77
C MET A 280 32.51 -9.24 0.25
N ALA A 281 33.29 -8.59 1.12
CA ALA A 281 34.60 -8.02 0.82
C ALA A 281 35.56 -9.04 0.21
N SER A 282 35.61 -10.24 0.80
CA SER A 282 36.42 -11.34 0.27
C SER A 282 35.94 -11.83 -1.09
N LYS A 283 34.62 -11.95 -1.30
CA LYS A 283 34.06 -12.46 -2.57
C LYS A 283 34.27 -11.50 -3.75
N ILE A 284 34.12 -10.19 -3.54
CA ILE A 284 34.23 -9.20 -4.61
C ILE A 284 35.60 -8.49 -4.65
N THR A 285 36.52 -8.89 -3.78
CA THR A 285 37.87 -8.28 -3.64
C THR A 285 37.80 -6.76 -3.45
N ALA A 286 37.01 -6.30 -2.48
CA ALA A 286 36.84 -4.89 -2.17
C ALA A 286 37.18 -4.58 -0.69
N PRO A 287 37.67 -3.38 -0.35
CA PRO A 287 37.94 -3.02 1.05
C PRO A 287 36.65 -3.00 1.88
N PRO A 288 36.60 -3.65 3.07
CA PRO A 288 35.42 -3.66 3.94
C PRO A 288 34.81 -2.27 4.23
N PRO A 289 35.61 -1.20 4.47
CA PRO A 289 35.03 0.13 4.69
C PRO A 289 34.27 0.69 3.48
N MET A 290 34.63 0.31 2.26
CA MET A 290 33.93 0.79 1.05
C MET A 290 32.58 0.09 0.88
N ILE A 291 32.53 -1.22 1.16
CA ILE A 291 31.27 -1.97 1.19
C ILE A 291 30.34 -1.40 2.27
N GLN A 292 30.87 -1.11 3.47
CA GLN A 292 30.08 -0.51 4.54
C GLN A 292 29.44 0.84 4.12
N ARG A 293 30.18 1.70 3.40
CA ARG A 293 29.65 2.97 2.89
C ARG A 293 28.52 2.76 1.89
N LEU A 294 28.69 1.82 0.96
CA LEU A 294 27.65 1.49 -0.02
C LEU A 294 26.41 0.90 0.65
N LEU A 295 26.57 -0.02 1.61
CA LEU A 295 25.46 -0.60 2.36
C LEU A 295 24.72 0.43 3.22
N ASN A 296 25.42 1.44 3.77
CA ASN A 296 24.78 2.54 4.47
C ASN A 296 23.88 3.37 3.52
N ALA A 297 24.34 3.65 2.30
CA ALA A 297 23.52 4.29 1.28
C ALA A 297 22.32 3.41 0.88
N MET A 298 22.51 2.11 0.70
CA MET A 298 21.41 1.19 0.42
C MET A 298 20.40 1.12 1.58
N ARG A 299 20.86 1.23 2.83
CA ARG A 299 19.98 1.29 4.02
C ARG A 299 19.16 2.58 4.05
N GLU A 300 19.77 3.71 3.72
CA GLU A 300 19.06 4.99 3.59
C GLU A 300 17.95 4.91 2.53
N LEU A 301 18.20 4.19 1.44
CA LEU A 301 17.20 3.94 0.38
C LEU A 301 16.20 2.82 0.72
N ASN A 302 16.27 2.26 1.92
CA ASN A 302 15.49 1.11 2.39
C ASN A 302 15.59 -0.11 1.45
N ILE A 303 16.79 -0.38 0.92
CA ILE A 303 17.10 -1.53 0.06
C ILE A 303 17.64 -2.68 0.90
N VAL A 304 18.47 -2.39 1.91
CA VAL A 304 19.03 -3.38 2.84
C VAL A 304 18.69 -3.05 4.29
N ALA A 305 18.66 -4.09 5.11
CA ALA A 305 18.62 -4.01 6.58
C ALA A 305 19.77 -4.84 7.17
N SER A 306 20.03 -4.67 8.46
CA SER A 306 21.06 -5.44 9.16
C SER A 306 20.57 -5.88 10.55
N HIS A 307 20.84 -7.12 10.91
CA HIS A 307 20.63 -7.66 12.26
C HIS A 307 21.85 -8.46 12.69
N GLN A 308 22.42 -8.17 13.87
CA GLN A 308 23.60 -8.86 14.41
C GLN A 308 24.74 -9.01 13.36
N GLU A 309 25.14 -7.90 12.74
CA GLU A 309 26.20 -7.81 11.70
C GLU A 309 25.91 -8.51 10.36
N VAL A 310 24.79 -9.23 10.24
CA VAL A 310 24.33 -9.82 8.98
C VAL A 310 23.46 -8.79 8.26
N TRP A 311 23.85 -8.48 7.03
CA TRP A 311 23.06 -7.65 6.11
C TRP A 311 22.14 -8.52 5.29
N MET A 312 20.95 -8.01 4.98
CA MET A 312 19.92 -8.71 4.21
C MET A 312 19.17 -7.72 3.31
N LEU A 313 18.62 -8.22 2.20
CA LEU A 313 17.71 -7.44 1.37
C LEU A 313 16.38 -7.24 2.11
N THR A 314 15.85 -6.02 2.05
CA THR A 314 14.45 -5.75 2.38
C THR A 314 13.53 -6.27 1.27
N GLU A 315 12.21 -6.23 1.46
CA GLU A 315 11.24 -6.52 0.39
C GLU A 315 11.50 -5.69 -0.88
N LYS A 316 11.76 -4.37 -0.72
CA LYS A 316 12.14 -3.49 -1.84
C LYS A 316 13.46 -3.91 -2.50
N GLY A 317 14.44 -4.33 -1.70
CA GLY A 317 15.76 -4.73 -2.20
C GLY A 317 15.76 -6.05 -2.96
N GLN A 318 14.81 -6.94 -2.71
CA GLN A 318 14.72 -8.25 -3.38
C GLN A 318 14.57 -8.13 -4.90
N TYR A 319 13.94 -7.07 -5.40
CA TYR A 319 13.85 -6.79 -6.83
C TYR A 319 15.21 -6.54 -7.50
N LEU A 320 16.28 -6.24 -6.75
CA LEU A 320 17.63 -6.08 -7.32
C LEU A 320 18.42 -7.39 -7.43
N SER A 321 17.90 -8.51 -6.90
CA SER A 321 18.53 -9.82 -7.11
C SER A 321 18.27 -10.30 -8.54
N ARG A 322 19.29 -10.90 -9.17
CA ARG A 322 19.19 -11.45 -10.53
C ARG A 322 18.28 -12.67 -10.62
N ASN A 323 18.04 -13.33 -9.49
CA ASN A 323 17.19 -14.52 -9.40
C ASN A 323 15.71 -14.18 -9.15
N HIS A 324 15.38 -12.90 -8.93
CA HIS A 324 13.99 -12.49 -8.74
C HIS A 324 13.23 -12.55 -10.07
N THR A 325 12.02 -13.11 -10.08
CA THR A 325 11.20 -13.27 -11.30
C THR A 325 10.86 -11.93 -11.96
N LYS A 326 10.76 -10.86 -11.16
CA LYS A 326 10.55 -9.47 -11.59
C LYS A 326 11.80 -8.60 -11.38
N THR A 327 12.99 -9.13 -11.65
CA THR A 327 14.26 -8.46 -11.33
C THR A 327 14.40 -7.10 -12.05
N LEU A 328 14.78 -6.05 -11.31
CA LEU A 328 15.14 -4.73 -11.83
C LEU A 328 16.66 -4.55 -11.93
N ALA A 329 17.45 -5.63 -11.82
CA ALA A 329 18.91 -5.56 -11.90
C ALA A 329 19.39 -4.96 -13.24
N SER A 330 18.84 -5.43 -14.37
CA SER A 330 19.19 -4.90 -15.69
C SER A 330 18.73 -3.46 -15.87
N ALA A 331 17.57 -3.10 -15.32
CA ALA A 331 17.09 -1.72 -15.30
C ALA A 331 18.06 -0.79 -14.56
N ALA A 332 18.52 -1.18 -13.37
CA ALA A 332 19.48 -0.39 -12.60
C ALA A 332 20.77 -0.09 -13.40
N LEU A 333 21.26 -1.08 -14.16
CA LEU A 333 22.46 -0.92 -14.99
C LEU A 333 22.20 -0.04 -16.23
N GLU A 334 21.07 -0.20 -16.91
CA GLU A 334 20.71 0.60 -18.10
C GLU A 334 20.53 2.09 -17.74
N TYR A 335 19.81 2.39 -16.65
CA TYR A 335 19.56 3.77 -16.21
C TYR A 335 20.82 4.52 -15.76
N SER A 336 21.86 3.83 -15.28
CA SER A 336 23.13 4.48 -14.94
C SER A 336 24.10 4.61 -16.12
N ASN A 337 23.83 3.95 -17.25
CA ASN A 337 24.74 3.86 -18.39
C ASN A 337 24.12 4.43 -19.67
N GLU A 338 23.65 3.57 -20.58
CA GLU A 338 23.21 3.97 -21.93
C GLU A 338 22.05 4.97 -21.88
N LEU A 339 21.07 4.75 -21.01
CA LEU A 339 19.90 5.64 -20.88
C LEU A 339 20.21 6.98 -20.20
N LEU A 340 21.36 7.11 -19.53
CA LEU A 340 21.80 8.40 -18.97
C LEU A 340 22.31 9.36 -20.06
N THR A 341 22.86 8.83 -21.15
CA THR A 341 23.45 9.64 -22.22
C THR A 341 22.42 10.54 -22.92
N PRO A 342 21.22 10.05 -23.28
CA PRO A 342 20.11 10.89 -23.75
C PRO A 342 19.76 12.05 -22.82
N TRP A 343 19.72 11.82 -21.50
CA TRP A 343 19.42 12.87 -20.51
C TRP A 343 20.47 13.98 -20.50
N LYS A 344 21.74 13.67 -20.76
CA LYS A 344 22.79 14.70 -20.90
C LYS A 344 22.58 15.61 -22.12
N ARG A 345 21.78 15.17 -23.10
CA ARG A 345 21.43 15.93 -24.32
C ARG A 345 20.07 16.61 -24.23
N LEU A 346 19.36 16.49 -23.09
CA LEU A 346 18.03 17.05 -22.91
C LEU A 346 17.93 18.55 -23.25
N PRO A 347 18.90 19.43 -22.91
CA PRO A 347 18.84 20.83 -23.33
C PRO A 347 18.71 21.02 -24.84
N ASN A 348 19.44 20.23 -25.64
CA ASN A 348 19.35 20.29 -27.10
C ASN A 348 18.01 19.75 -27.59
N ALA A 349 17.50 18.68 -26.97
CA ALA A 349 16.18 18.15 -27.28
C ALA A 349 15.06 19.19 -27.05
N ILE A 350 15.11 19.92 -25.93
CA ILE A 350 14.17 21.00 -25.60
C ILE A 350 14.26 22.16 -26.60
N LEU A 351 15.46 22.47 -27.09
CA LEU A 351 15.66 23.49 -28.12
C LEU A 351 15.25 23.02 -29.53
N GLY A 352 14.76 21.79 -29.69
CA GLY A 352 14.46 21.20 -30.99
C GLY A 352 15.70 20.89 -31.84
N GLN A 353 16.90 20.96 -31.25
CA GLN A 353 18.19 20.73 -31.92
C GLN A 353 18.62 19.26 -31.80
N SER A 354 17.67 18.34 -32.03
CA SER A 354 17.92 16.91 -31.83
C SER A 354 18.66 16.34 -33.03
N GLU A 355 19.77 15.64 -32.77
CA GLU A 355 20.32 14.68 -33.74
C GLU A 355 19.33 13.53 -33.96
N GLU A 356 19.44 12.84 -35.09
CA GLU A 356 18.67 11.64 -35.39
C GLU A 356 18.86 10.59 -34.26
N ARG A 357 17.76 10.24 -33.58
CA ARG A 357 17.77 9.31 -32.44
C ARG A 357 17.66 7.88 -32.96
N LYS A 358 18.76 7.14 -32.87
CA LYS A 358 18.89 5.78 -33.40
C LYS A 358 19.01 4.74 -32.29
N ILE A 359 18.27 4.91 -31.18
CA ILE A 359 18.39 4.03 -30.01
C ILE A 359 18.12 2.57 -30.38
N PHE A 360 17.07 2.29 -31.16
CA PHE A 360 16.76 0.92 -31.61
C PHE A 360 17.85 0.34 -32.52
N GLU A 361 18.38 1.13 -33.47
CA GLU A 361 19.52 0.69 -34.31
C GLU A 361 20.79 0.43 -33.47
N GLN A 362 21.08 1.29 -32.49
CA GLN A 362 22.23 1.16 -31.60
C GLN A 362 22.09 -0.09 -30.70
N VAL A 363 20.90 -0.32 -30.15
CA VAL A 363 20.60 -1.52 -29.36
C VAL A 363 20.72 -2.76 -30.22
N ALA A 364 20.18 -2.76 -31.44
CA ALA A 364 20.27 -3.88 -32.37
C ALA A 364 21.71 -4.16 -32.84
N SER A 365 22.56 -3.14 -32.94
CA SER A 365 23.94 -3.28 -33.41
C SER A 365 24.88 -4.04 -32.46
N ASP A 366 24.51 -4.19 -31.18
CA ASP A 366 25.28 -4.93 -30.17
C ASP A 366 24.38 -6.00 -29.52
N PRO A 367 24.60 -7.30 -29.83
CA PRO A 367 23.82 -8.40 -29.25
C PRO A 367 23.80 -8.43 -27.71
N SER A 368 24.88 -8.01 -27.05
CA SER A 368 24.94 -7.96 -25.59
C SER A 368 24.04 -6.86 -25.03
N ARG A 369 24.06 -5.69 -25.68
CA ARG A 369 23.18 -4.56 -25.34
C ARG A 369 21.72 -4.90 -25.64
N CYS A 370 21.43 -5.46 -26.81
CA CYS A 370 20.09 -5.94 -27.19
C CYS A 370 19.50 -6.86 -26.11
N PHE A 371 20.26 -7.86 -25.68
CA PHE A 371 19.83 -8.77 -24.61
C PHE A 371 19.53 -8.04 -23.29
N LYS A 372 20.43 -7.17 -22.81
CA LYS A 372 20.25 -6.44 -21.53
C LYS A 372 19.07 -5.46 -21.58
N HIS A 373 18.93 -4.74 -22.68
CA HIS A 373 17.85 -3.79 -22.90
C HIS A 373 16.49 -4.49 -22.89
N HIS A 374 16.35 -5.58 -23.65
CA HIS A 374 15.11 -6.35 -23.66
C HIS A 374 14.84 -7.08 -22.34
N GLN A 375 15.87 -7.47 -21.58
CA GLN A 375 15.69 -7.99 -20.23
C GLN A 375 15.11 -6.93 -19.28
N MET A 376 15.57 -5.68 -19.34
CA MET A 376 14.98 -4.57 -18.60
C MET A 376 13.50 -4.36 -18.96
N LEU A 377 13.18 -4.27 -20.25
CA LEU A 377 11.80 -4.08 -20.71
C LEU A 377 10.90 -5.23 -20.26
N ASN A 378 11.39 -6.46 -20.33
CA ASN A 378 10.68 -7.65 -19.89
C ASN A 378 10.31 -7.60 -18.39
N SER A 379 11.16 -7.01 -17.55
CA SER A 379 10.88 -6.87 -16.11
C SER A 379 9.74 -5.91 -15.81
N TYR A 380 9.66 -4.78 -16.53
CA TYR A 380 8.53 -3.86 -16.42
C TYR A 380 7.25 -4.49 -16.99
N ALA A 381 7.35 -5.15 -18.15
CA ALA A 381 6.25 -5.89 -18.75
C ALA A 381 5.68 -6.96 -17.80
N ALA A 382 6.53 -7.70 -17.09
CA ALA A 382 6.11 -8.72 -16.11
C ALA A 382 5.40 -8.14 -14.89
N HIS A 383 5.64 -6.87 -14.57
CA HIS A 383 4.93 -6.18 -13.50
C HIS A 383 3.62 -5.56 -13.99
N ASP A 384 3.66 -4.88 -15.12
CA ASP A 384 2.55 -4.05 -15.61
C ASP A 384 1.43 -4.88 -16.25
N TYR A 385 1.78 -5.95 -16.96
CA TYR A 385 0.83 -6.67 -17.82
C TYR A 385 0.11 -7.83 -17.14
N GLU A 386 0.63 -8.36 -16.03
CA GLU A 386 -0.01 -9.45 -15.27
C GLU A 386 -1.46 -9.11 -14.89
N LYS A 387 -1.74 -7.83 -14.58
CA LYS A 387 -3.10 -7.38 -14.25
C LYS A 387 -3.92 -7.02 -15.48
N ALA A 388 -3.26 -6.61 -16.57
CA ALA A 388 -3.92 -6.15 -17.79
C ALA A 388 -4.64 -7.29 -18.54
N THR A 389 -4.14 -8.53 -18.44
CA THR A 389 -4.75 -9.68 -19.13
C THR A 389 -6.21 -9.95 -18.71
N SER A 390 -6.59 -9.57 -17.47
CA SER A 390 -7.96 -9.69 -16.96
C SER A 390 -8.98 -8.79 -17.68
N LEU A 391 -8.53 -7.78 -18.41
CA LEU A 391 -9.39 -6.83 -19.14
C LEU A 391 -9.77 -7.32 -20.54
N PHE A 392 -9.13 -8.39 -21.01
CA PHE A 392 -9.41 -8.94 -22.33
C PHE A 392 -10.54 -9.97 -22.27
N ASN A 393 -11.39 -9.96 -23.29
CA ASN A 393 -12.38 -11.00 -23.52
C ASN A 393 -12.06 -11.67 -24.86
N ILE A 394 -11.30 -12.75 -24.81
CA ILE A 394 -10.79 -13.48 -25.98
C ILE A 394 -11.55 -14.80 -26.09
N LEU A 395 -12.03 -15.09 -27.29
CA LEU A 395 -12.70 -16.34 -27.64
C LEU A 395 -11.69 -17.38 -28.14
N ASP A 396 -12.02 -18.65 -27.95
CA ASP A 396 -11.21 -19.77 -28.42
C ASP A 396 -10.93 -19.66 -29.94
N GLY A 397 -9.68 -19.93 -30.32
CA GLY A 397 -9.23 -19.88 -31.71
C GLY A 397 -9.03 -18.47 -32.30
N GLN A 398 -9.30 -17.39 -31.55
CA GLN A 398 -8.96 -16.04 -31.99
C GLN A 398 -7.43 -15.84 -32.06
N VAL A 399 -7.01 -15.03 -33.04
CA VAL A 399 -5.61 -14.68 -33.27
C VAL A 399 -5.31 -13.35 -32.59
N LEU A 400 -4.33 -13.36 -31.69
CA LEU A 400 -3.80 -12.18 -31.02
C LEU A 400 -2.39 -11.93 -31.53
N PHE A 401 -2.11 -10.73 -31.98
CA PHE A 401 -0.79 -10.33 -32.42
C PHE A 401 -0.19 -9.32 -31.45
N ASP A 402 0.82 -9.74 -30.68
CA ASP A 402 1.59 -8.90 -29.76
C ASP A 402 2.71 -8.20 -30.55
N ALA A 403 2.41 -7.02 -31.11
CA ALA A 403 3.25 -6.33 -32.06
C ALA A 403 4.33 -5.51 -31.33
N ALA A 404 5.60 -5.78 -31.65
CA ALA A 404 6.77 -5.29 -30.90
C ALA A 404 6.74 -5.72 -29.43
N GLY A 405 6.35 -6.98 -29.18
CA GLY A 405 6.20 -7.55 -27.83
C GLY A 405 7.50 -7.92 -27.12
N GLY A 406 8.67 -7.62 -27.72
CA GLY A 406 9.98 -7.87 -27.14
C GLY A 406 10.25 -9.35 -26.90
N LEU A 407 10.53 -9.72 -25.65
CA LEU A 407 10.79 -11.12 -25.28
C LEU A 407 9.50 -11.93 -25.05
N GLY A 408 8.32 -11.32 -25.14
CA GLY A 408 7.03 -12.01 -25.07
C GLY A 408 6.49 -12.24 -23.66
N ALA A 409 6.84 -11.40 -22.67
CA ALA A 409 6.23 -11.47 -21.34
C ALA A 409 4.70 -11.37 -21.42
N PHE A 410 4.18 -10.41 -22.18
CA PHE A 410 2.75 -10.20 -22.31
C PHE A 410 2.06 -11.38 -23.00
N SER A 411 2.61 -11.81 -24.13
CA SER A 411 2.22 -13.04 -24.82
C SER A 411 2.15 -14.26 -23.89
N ALA A 412 3.13 -14.45 -23.00
CA ALA A 412 3.13 -15.57 -22.06
C ALA A 412 2.00 -15.50 -21.01
N TYR A 413 1.70 -14.31 -20.47
CA TYR A 413 0.56 -14.14 -19.56
C TYR A 413 -0.78 -14.37 -20.27
N LEU A 414 -0.93 -13.83 -21.48
CA LEU A 414 -2.12 -14.05 -22.29
C LEU A 414 -2.31 -15.53 -22.61
N GLN A 415 -1.25 -16.26 -22.95
CA GLN A 415 -1.34 -17.69 -23.26
C GLN A 415 -1.71 -18.53 -22.04
N THR A 416 -1.31 -18.08 -20.84
CA THR A 416 -1.69 -18.72 -19.58
C THR A 416 -3.18 -18.53 -19.28
N GLN A 417 -3.74 -17.36 -19.58
CA GLN A 417 -5.15 -17.05 -19.33
C GLN A 417 -6.09 -17.55 -20.44
N PHE A 418 -5.64 -17.54 -21.69
CA PHE A 418 -6.41 -17.89 -22.88
C PHE A 418 -5.70 -19.03 -23.64
N SER A 419 -5.72 -20.24 -23.07
CA SER A 419 -4.95 -21.39 -23.57
C SER A 419 -5.31 -21.81 -25.00
N GLU A 420 -6.56 -21.59 -25.41
CA GLU A 420 -7.07 -21.96 -26.74
C GLU A 420 -6.94 -20.83 -27.78
N ALA A 421 -6.42 -19.66 -27.39
CA ALA A 421 -6.17 -18.56 -28.31
C ALA A 421 -4.83 -18.74 -29.04
N ASN A 422 -4.76 -18.27 -30.29
CA ASN A 422 -3.54 -18.27 -31.09
C ASN A 422 -2.79 -16.95 -30.90
N ILE A 423 -1.89 -16.89 -29.92
CA ILE A 423 -1.11 -15.69 -29.61
C ILE A 423 0.23 -15.74 -30.33
N VAL A 424 0.46 -14.75 -31.20
CA VAL A 424 1.67 -14.60 -32.02
C VAL A 424 2.46 -13.40 -31.51
N LEU A 425 3.69 -13.64 -31.06
CA LEU A 425 4.65 -12.59 -30.72
C LEU A 425 5.30 -12.03 -31.98
N GLY A 426 5.21 -10.72 -32.21
CA GLY A 426 5.90 -10.03 -33.29
C GLY A 426 7.02 -9.14 -32.78
N ASP A 427 8.19 -9.18 -33.41
CA ASP A 427 9.24 -8.16 -33.25
C ASP A 427 10.23 -8.18 -34.43
N LEU A 428 11.28 -7.36 -34.40
CA LEU A 428 12.41 -7.45 -35.33
C LEU A 428 13.08 -8.83 -35.24
N ALA A 429 13.71 -9.27 -36.34
CA ALA A 429 14.28 -10.61 -36.45
C ALA A 429 15.28 -10.96 -35.32
N ASP A 430 16.15 -10.01 -34.95
CA ASP A 430 17.15 -10.22 -33.91
C ASP A 430 16.51 -10.31 -32.51
N VAL A 431 15.41 -9.59 -32.26
CA VAL A 431 14.67 -9.63 -30.99
C VAL A 431 13.87 -10.92 -30.87
N VAL A 432 13.18 -11.32 -31.94
CA VAL A 432 12.49 -12.61 -32.07
C VAL A 432 13.45 -13.78 -31.82
N ALA A 433 14.71 -13.66 -32.27
CA ALA A 433 15.72 -14.68 -32.01
C ALA A 433 16.10 -14.82 -30.53
N LEU A 434 16.00 -13.75 -29.73
CA LEU A 434 16.27 -13.73 -28.29
C LEU A 434 15.09 -14.25 -27.44
N SER A 435 13.86 -14.19 -27.96
CA SER A 435 12.68 -14.65 -27.23
C SER A 435 12.60 -16.19 -27.18
N ASN A 436 12.25 -16.71 -26.00
CA ASN A 436 11.93 -18.13 -25.79
C ASN A 436 10.45 -18.46 -26.12
N TYR A 437 9.63 -17.48 -26.49
CA TYR A 437 8.24 -17.71 -26.86
C TYR A 437 8.17 -18.53 -28.17
N THR A 438 7.25 -19.49 -28.24
CA THR A 438 7.26 -20.48 -29.33
C THR A 438 6.63 -19.94 -30.61
N ASN A 439 5.49 -19.27 -30.49
CA ASN A 439 4.72 -18.79 -31.64
C ASN A 439 5.10 -17.34 -31.94
N LYS A 440 6.09 -17.15 -32.81
CA LYS A 440 6.72 -15.85 -33.05
C LYS A 440 6.93 -15.56 -34.53
N LEU A 441 6.89 -14.27 -34.88
CA LEU A 441 6.92 -13.76 -36.25
C LEU A 441 7.87 -12.55 -36.33
N ALA A 442 8.90 -12.65 -37.17
CA ALA A 442 9.75 -11.51 -37.46
C ALA A 442 9.01 -10.55 -38.41
N PHE A 443 8.93 -9.27 -38.04
CA PHE A 443 8.34 -8.21 -38.87
C PHE A 443 8.93 -6.84 -38.52
N ASP A 444 8.61 -5.83 -39.33
CA ASP A 444 8.98 -4.44 -39.11
C ASP A 444 7.70 -3.61 -38.96
N LEU A 445 7.61 -2.81 -37.89
CA LEU A 445 6.48 -1.92 -37.60
C LEU A 445 6.14 -1.00 -38.79
N PHE A 446 7.15 -0.59 -39.55
CA PHE A 446 7.03 0.31 -40.70
C PHE A 446 6.89 -0.40 -42.05
N ALA A 447 6.86 -1.73 -42.06
CA ALA A 447 6.54 -2.53 -43.23
C ALA A 447 5.10 -3.05 -43.17
N LYS A 448 4.62 -3.68 -44.24
CA LYS A 448 3.34 -4.39 -44.22
C LYS A 448 3.43 -5.59 -43.27
N TRP A 449 2.48 -5.71 -42.33
CA TRP A 449 2.49 -6.77 -41.33
C TRP A 449 2.06 -8.12 -41.94
N PRO A 450 2.87 -9.18 -41.86
CA PRO A 450 2.58 -10.47 -42.49
C PRO A 450 1.63 -11.35 -41.66
N ILE A 451 0.54 -10.76 -41.16
CA ILE A 451 -0.46 -11.45 -40.31
C ILE A 451 -1.86 -10.87 -40.52
N THR A 452 -2.87 -11.67 -40.18
CA THR A 452 -4.27 -11.23 -40.05
C THR A 452 -4.78 -11.68 -38.68
N ALA A 453 -5.18 -10.73 -37.83
CA ALA A 453 -5.49 -10.97 -36.42
C ALA A 453 -6.89 -10.49 -36.02
N ASP A 454 -7.48 -11.14 -35.02
CA ASP A 454 -8.69 -10.66 -34.34
C ASP A 454 -8.35 -9.51 -33.39
N HIS A 455 -7.18 -9.58 -32.75
CA HIS A 455 -6.69 -8.55 -31.84
C HIS A 455 -5.24 -8.21 -32.17
N VAL A 456 -4.94 -6.93 -32.32
CA VAL A 456 -3.56 -6.41 -32.37
C VAL A 456 -3.28 -5.71 -31.05
N LEU A 457 -2.15 -6.03 -30.43
CA LEU A 457 -1.71 -5.44 -29.17
C LEU A 457 -0.48 -4.57 -29.43
N LEU A 458 -0.50 -3.35 -28.90
CA LEU A 458 0.59 -2.38 -28.92
C LEU A 458 0.82 -1.91 -27.49
N ALA A 459 1.72 -2.59 -26.77
CA ALA A 459 1.97 -2.35 -25.35
C ALA A 459 3.28 -1.59 -25.14
N ARG A 460 3.21 -0.31 -24.75
CA ARG A 460 4.38 0.60 -24.67
C ARG A 460 5.16 0.63 -26.00
N VAL A 461 4.45 0.94 -27.09
CA VAL A 461 5.02 0.97 -28.44
C VAL A 461 4.87 2.36 -29.04
N LEU A 462 3.65 2.89 -29.12
CA LEU A 462 3.36 4.17 -29.74
C LEU A 462 4.01 5.34 -29.01
N HIS A 463 4.22 5.22 -27.70
CA HIS A 463 4.90 6.26 -26.91
C HIS A 463 6.37 6.48 -27.31
N ASP A 464 7.01 5.53 -27.99
CA ASP A 464 8.39 5.68 -28.46
C ASP A 464 8.50 6.51 -29.74
N TRP A 465 7.36 6.78 -30.39
CA TRP A 465 7.32 7.37 -31.73
C TRP A 465 6.66 8.76 -31.73
N PRO A 466 7.10 9.68 -32.62
CA PRO A 466 6.36 10.91 -32.90
C PRO A 466 5.00 10.59 -33.57
N ASP A 467 4.12 11.59 -33.65
CA ASP A 467 2.74 11.38 -34.07
C ASP A 467 2.58 10.79 -35.48
N ASP A 468 3.39 11.25 -36.45
CA ASP A 468 3.32 10.75 -37.84
C ASP A 468 3.66 9.26 -37.92
N ASP A 469 4.69 8.83 -37.18
CA ASP A 469 5.12 7.44 -37.10
C ASP A 469 4.12 6.58 -36.32
N ALA A 470 3.58 7.10 -35.21
CA ALA A 470 2.53 6.42 -34.44
C ALA A 470 1.26 6.19 -35.30
N VAL A 471 0.86 7.18 -36.11
CA VAL A 471 -0.24 7.03 -37.08
C VAL A 471 0.09 5.98 -38.13
N PHE A 472 1.34 5.94 -38.63
CA PHE A 472 1.78 4.94 -39.60
C PHE A 472 1.68 3.52 -39.03
N ILE A 473 2.16 3.32 -37.79
CA ILE A 473 2.07 2.05 -37.07
C ILE A 473 0.60 1.63 -36.90
N LEU A 474 -0.28 2.56 -36.47
CA LEU A 474 -1.70 2.29 -36.33
C LEU A 474 -2.37 1.92 -37.66
N LYS A 475 -1.95 2.51 -38.79
CA LYS A 475 -2.45 2.13 -40.12
C LYS A 475 -2.04 0.72 -40.49
N ASN A 476 -0.78 0.32 -40.24
CA ASN A 476 -0.36 -1.05 -40.47
C ASN A 476 -1.10 -2.04 -39.58
N ALA A 477 -1.27 -1.71 -38.30
CA ALA A 477 -2.10 -2.47 -37.36
C ALA A 477 -3.54 -2.63 -37.87
N PHE A 478 -4.14 -1.56 -38.38
CA PHE A 478 -5.49 -1.59 -38.95
C PHE A 478 -5.56 -2.51 -40.17
N THR A 479 -4.58 -2.47 -41.08
CA THR A 479 -4.55 -3.37 -42.24
C THR A 479 -4.32 -4.84 -41.89
N ALA A 480 -3.80 -5.13 -40.69
CA ALA A 480 -3.60 -6.48 -40.18
C ALA A 480 -4.86 -7.03 -39.46
N LEU A 481 -5.92 -6.25 -39.29
CA LEU A 481 -7.15 -6.70 -38.64
C LEU A 481 -8.02 -7.54 -39.58
N LYS A 482 -8.73 -8.51 -38.99
CA LYS A 482 -9.97 -9.07 -39.57
C LYS A 482 -11.09 -8.02 -39.54
N GLU A 483 -12.18 -8.26 -40.27
CA GLU A 483 -13.32 -7.33 -40.37
C GLU A 483 -13.89 -6.89 -39.00
N THR A 484 -13.93 -7.79 -38.01
CA THR A 484 -14.41 -7.49 -36.64
C THR A 484 -13.27 -7.29 -35.64
N GLY A 485 -12.04 -7.08 -36.14
CA GLY A 485 -10.84 -7.01 -35.34
C GLY A 485 -10.70 -5.71 -34.54
N GLN A 486 -9.84 -5.72 -33.54
CA GLN A 486 -9.64 -4.61 -32.61
C GLN A 486 -8.15 -4.37 -32.36
N ILE A 487 -7.77 -3.11 -32.17
CA ILE A 487 -6.42 -2.73 -31.72
C ILE A 487 -6.50 -2.35 -30.24
N HIS A 488 -5.57 -2.87 -29.46
CA HIS A 488 -5.45 -2.60 -28.04
C HIS A 488 -4.12 -1.90 -27.78
N VAL A 489 -4.17 -0.65 -27.34
CA VAL A 489 -3.00 0.12 -26.94
C VAL A 489 -2.91 0.09 -25.41
N ILE A 490 -1.75 -0.29 -24.88
CA ILE A 490 -1.50 -0.39 -23.43
C ILE A 490 -0.38 0.57 -23.05
N GLU A 491 -0.74 1.78 -22.63
CA GLU A 491 0.21 2.87 -22.37
C GLU A 491 -0.24 3.76 -21.21
N MET A 492 0.67 4.58 -20.69
CA MET A 492 0.34 5.56 -19.68
C MET A 492 -0.45 6.71 -20.32
N LEU A 493 -1.58 7.07 -19.73
CA LEU A 493 -2.36 8.23 -20.16
C LEU A 493 -2.02 9.44 -19.32
N LEU A 494 -1.60 10.52 -19.97
CA LEU A 494 -1.51 11.83 -19.33
C LEU A 494 -2.92 12.37 -19.08
N LYS A 495 -3.13 13.00 -17.92
CA LYS A 495 -4.39 13.66 -17.58
C LYS A 495 -4.30 15.15 -17.88
N ASP A 496 -5.37 15.69 -18.48
CA ASP A 496 -5.46 17.13 -18.72
C ASP A 496 -5.40 17.90 -17.39
N GLY A 497 -4.48 18.86 -17.30
CA GLY A 497 -4.29 19.70 -16.10
C GLY A 497 -3.50 19.04 -14.96
N ASP A 498 -2.97 17.84 -15.15
CA ASP A 498 -2.10 17.11 -14.20
C ASP A 498 -0.67 17.05 -14.76
N SER A 499 0.34 17.11 -13.88
CA SER A 499 1.76 16.94 -14.23
C SER A 499 2.31 15.55 -13.92
N SER A 500 1.44 14.63 -13.48
CA SER A 500 1.80 13.24 -13.25
C SER A 500 2.29 12.58 -14.53
N GLY A 501 3.45 11.93 -14.48
CA GLY A 501 4.06 11.28 -15.64
C GLY A 501 4.98 12.18 -16.49
N SER A 502 5.05 13.49 -16.25
CA SER A 502 5.87 14.40 -17.09
C SER A 502 7.37 14.10 -17.09
N LEU A 503 7.93 13.54 -16.01
CA LEU A 503 9.34 13.10 -16.02
C LEU A 503 9.55 11.85 -16.90
N CYS A 504 8.53 10.99 -17.00
CA CYS A 504 8.55 9.83 -17.91
C CYS A 504 8.42 10.30 -19.36
N ASP A 505 7.55 11.28 -19.62
CA ASP A 505 7.44 11.91 -20.95
C ASP A 505 8.78 12.55 -21.39
N LEU A 506 9.45 13.29 -20.49
CA LEU A 506 10.79 13.81 -20.78
C LEU A 506 11.83 12.71 -21.04
N HIS A 507 11.67 11.54 -20.40
CA HIS A 507 12.52 10.39 -20.69
C HIS A 507 12.32 9.90 -22.13
N LEU A 508 11.08 9.79 -22.61
CA LEU A 508 10.78 9.40 -24.00
C LEU A 508 11.33 10.43 -24.99
N LEU A 509 11.09 11.72 -24.74
CA LEU A 509 11.67 12.80 -25.56
C LEU A 509 13.19 12.70 -25.63
N ALA A 510 13.86 12.39 -24.51
CA ALA A 510 15.30 12.24 -24.48
C ALA A 510 15.74 10.99 -25.27
N ALA A 511 15.17 9.82 -24.94
CA ALA A 511 15.64 8.51 -25.36
C ALA A 511 15.25 8.14 -26.79
N THR A 512 13.99 8.33 -27.17
CA THR A 512 13.41 7.88 -28.44
C THR A 512 12.95 9.05 -29.30
N GLY A 513 12.61 10.18 -28.69
CA GLY A 513 11.95 11.30 -29.36
C GLY A 513 10.44 11.15 -29.44
N GLY A 514 9.90 10.11 -28.82
CA GLY A 514 8.48 9.92 -28.61
C GLY A 514 7.94 10.77 -27.46
N GLN A 515 6.72 10.45 -27.04
CA GLN A 515 5.96 11.19 -26.04
C GLN A 515 4.87 10.32 -25.40
N GLU A 516 4.56 10.60 -24.15
CA GLU A 516 3.32 10.15 -23.52
C GLU A 516 2.15 11.02 -24.00
N ARG A 517 0.94 10.46 -24.03
CA ARG A 517 -0.21 11.13 -24.66
C ARG A 517 -1.42 11.16 -23.74
N THR A 518 -2.18 12.24 -23.86
CA THR A 518 -3.54 12.35 -23.34
C THR A 518 -4.51 11.50 -24.17
N LEU A 519 -5.67 11.17 -23.61
CA LEU A 519 -6.72 10.47 -24.35
C LEU A 519 -7.12 11.24 -25.63
N LYS A 520 -7.22 12.56 -25.54
CA LYS A 520 -7.55 13.43 -26.68
C LYS A 520 -6.50 13.39 -27.79
N GLN A 521 -5.22 13.19 -27.45
CA GLN A 521 -4.18 12.97 -28.46
C GLN A 521 -4.33 11.60 -29.11
N PHE A 522 -4.61 10.54 -28.35
CA PHE A 522 -4.91 9.23 -28.92
C PHE A 522 -6.14 9.23 -29.84
N GLU A 523 -7.21 9.97 -29.50
CA GLU A 523 -8.37 10.14 -30.38
C GLU A 523 -7.97 10.72 -31.75
N LYS A 524 -7.06 11.70 -31.77
CA LYS A 524 -6.53 12.27 -33.01
C LYS A 524 -5.70 11.27 -33.81
N LEU A 525 -4.83 10.50 -33.15
CA LEU A 525 -4.03 9.46 -33.80
C LEU A 525 -4.93 8.37 -34.40
N ALA A 526 -5.91 7.90 -33.63
CA ALA A 526 -6.89 6.92 -34.07
C ALA A 526 -7.65 7.42 -35.31
N ALA A 527 -8.19 8.64 -35.25
CA ALA A 527 -8.91 9.22 -36.39
C ALA A 527 -8.04 9.35 -37.64
N ALA A 528 -6.78 9.78 -37.50
CA ALA A 528 -5.83 9.88 -38.61
C ALA A 528 -5.45 8.52 -39.23
N ALA A 529 -5.62 7.43 -38.46
CA ALA A 529 -5.42 6.05 -38.90
C ALA A 529 -6.70 5.36 -39.42
N GLY A 530 -7.86 6.03 -39.41
CA GLY A 530 -9.15 5.42 -39.80
C GLY A 530 -9.81 4.60 -38.69
N LEU A 531 -9.48 4.89 -37.44
CA LEU A 531 -9.95 4.18 -36.24
C LEU A 531 -10.74 5.13 -35.34
N THR A 532 -11.54 4.54 -34.43
CA THR A 532 -12.18 5.24 -33.33
C THR A 532 -11.90 4.51 -32.01
N ILE A 533 -11.77 5.26 -30.92
CA ILE A 533 -11.63 4.67 -29.58
C ILE A 533 -13.03 4.25 -29.11
N ARG A 534 -13.19 2.95 -28.86
CA ARG A 534 -14.44 2.38 -28.35
C ARG A 534 -14.52 2.42 -26.82
N ASP A 535 -13.39 2.14 -26.16
CA ASP A 535 -13.35 1.95 -24.71
C ASP A 535 -11.96 2.26 -24.15
N VAL A 536 -11.92 2.71 -22.89
CA VAL A 536 -10.70 3.02 -22.14
C VAL A 536 -10.86 2.46 -20.73
N GLN A 537 -10.04 1.48 -20.37
CA GLN A 537 -10.06 0.84 -19.06
C GLN A 537 -8.76 1.13 -18.33
N ASN A 538 -8.87 1.62 -17.09
CA ASN A 538 -7.70 1.80 -16.25
C ASN A 538 -7.26 0.44 -15.70
N THR A 539 -6.01 0.04 -15.92
CA THR A 539 -5.46 -1.08 -15.16
C THR A 539 -5.26 -0.58 -13.72
N HIS A 540 -5.39 -1.40 -12.69
CA HIS A 540 -5.06 -0.98 -11.32
C HIS A 540 -3.52 -0.78 -11.12
N GLY A 541 -2.86 -0.16 -12.10
CA GLY A 541 -1.43 0.05 -12.30
C GLY A 541 -1.16 1.33 -13.11
N LEU A 542 0.03 1.48 -13.69
CA LEU A 542 0.47 2.72 -14.36
C LEU A 542 -0.14 2.93 -15.75
N VAL A 543 -0.56 1.85 -16.42
CA VAL A 543 -1.01 1.86 -17.81
C VAL A 543 -2.53 1.78 -17.92
N SER A 544 -3.08 2.29 -19.02
CA SER A 544 -4.49 2.13 -19.41
C SER A 544 -4.58 1.27 -20.66
N LEU A 545 -5.67 0.50 -20.78
CA LEU A 545 -6.03 -0.24 -21.99
C LEU A 545 -6.99 0.60 -22.83
N ILE A 546 -6.54 1.02 -24.01
CA ILE A 546 -7.33 1.76 -24.99
C ILE A 546 -7.72 0.78 -26.10
N THR A 547 -9.01 0.57 -26.30
CA THR A 547 -9.49 -0.29 -27.40
C THR A 547 -9.97 0.56 -28.56
N MET A 548 -9.34 0.36 -29.70
CA MET A 548 -9.64 1.01 -30.97
C MET A 548 -10.28 0.02 -31.94
N VAL A 549 -11.25 0.51 -32.71
CA VAL A 549 -11.96 -0.24 -33.75
C VAL A 549 -11.96 0.55 -35.05
N PRO A 550 -12.14 -0.09 -36.22
CA PRO A 550 -12.36 0.61 -37.47
C PRO A 550 -13.45 1.67 -37.33
N ALA A 551 -13.21 2.87 -37.85
CA ALA A 551 -14.27 3.87 -37.94
C ALA A 551 -15.37 3.34 -38.86
N ASN A 552 -16.62 3.29 -38.39
CA ASN A 552 -17.75 3.02 -39.28
C ASN A 552 -17.94 4.24 -40.19
N ASP A 553 -17.95 4.03 -41.50
CA ASP A 553 -18.32 5.05 -42.50
C ASP A 553 -19.73 5.61 -42.28
#